data_AF-A0AA40GHD1-F1
#
_entry.id   AF-A0AA40GHD1-F1
#
_cell.length_a   1.000
_cell.length_b   1.000
_cell.length_c   1.000
_cell.angle_alpha   90.00
_cell.angle_beta   90.00
_cell.angle_gamma   90.00
#
_symmetry.space_group_name_H-M   'P 1'
#
loop_
_entity.id
_entity.type
_entity.pdbx_description
1 polymer ?
#
loop_
_entity_poly.entity_id
_entity_poly.type
_entity_poly.pdbx_seq_one_letter_code
_entity_poly.pdbx_strand_id
1 'polypeptide(L)'
;MWLVFWATRSAKGTRKAINFPVRACTQTVGIEAWKLSRTIATGQVSKLSKVTGLQNDRCSWPRGKVFGGSSMLNYMLYVHCNKRDYDGWEKLGNPGLSCESVLPYFKKSEDNRNPSYSQTRHHSTGGYLTVQEAPQHTPPATAFAEGGQGMGYEARDINGKYQTGFMIARGTIRGSSRCSTAKAFLRPAKSRQNLHVALEAHLTKILIDMLSRRAYGV
;
A
#
# COMPACT_ATOMS: atom_id res chain seq x y z
N MET A 1 -14.00 13.25 -4.59
CA MET A 1 -13.40 13.13 -3.25
C MET A 1 -13.78 11.76 -2.71
N TRP A 2 -12.87 10.77 -2.75
CA TRP A 2 -13.13 9.41 -2.24
C TRP A 2 -12.39 9.27 -0.90
N LEU A 3 -13.14 9.26 0.20
CA LEU A 3 -12.65 8.97 1.55
C LEU A 3 -12.63 7.46 1.75
N VAL A 4 -11.50 6.92 2.23
CA VAL A 4 -11.39 5.52 2.66
C VAL A 4 -11.59 5.51 4.18
N PHE A 5 -12.75 5.02 4.63
CA PHE A 5 -13.00 4.73 6.05
C PHE A 5 -12.43 3.35 6.41
N TRP A 6 -11.72 3.28 7.53
CA TRP A 6 -11.36 2.01 8.18
C TRP A 6 -12.21 1.87 9.44
N ALA A 7 -13.31 1.11 9.35
CA ALA A 7 -14.13 0.79 10.51
C ALA A 7 -13.63 -0.52 11.15
N THR A 8 -12.92 -0.43 12.28
CA THR A 8 -12.65 -1.59 13.12
C THR A 8 -13.88 -1.88 14.00
N ARG A 9 -14.46 -3.07 13.85
CA ARG A 9 -15.53 -3.55 14.75
C ARG A 9 -14.97 -3.66 16.17
N SER A 10 -15.40 -2.78 17.07
CA SER A 10 -15.24 -2.92 18.51
C SER A 10 -16.35 -3.82 19.06
N ALA A 11 -15.98 -4.85 19.80
CA ALA A 11 -16.92 -5.74 20.47
C ALA A 11 -17.25 -5.18 21.85
N LYS A 12 -18.48 -4.67 22.01
CA LYS A 12 -19.34 -4.70 23.22
C LYS A 12 -20.57 -3.82 23.00
N GLY A 13 -21.77 -4.36 23.24
CA GLY A 13 -23.01 -3.59 23.38
C GLY A 13 -24.02 -3.79 22.25
N THR A 14 -25.16 -4.38 22.62
CA THR A 14 -26.35 -4.60 21.80
C THR A 14 -26.93 -3.30 21.24
N ARG A 15 -27.14 -3.23 19.92
CA ARG A 15 -28.20 -2.42 19.26
C ARG A 15 -28.39 -2.86 17.80
N LYS A 16 -29.66 -2.86 17.38
CA LYS A 16 -30.23 -3.45 16.15
C LYS A 16 -29.38 -3.22 14.89
N ALA A 17 -29.03 -4.31 14.21
CA ALA A 17 -28.37 -4.27 12.92
C ALA A 17 -29.35 -3.80 11.84
N ILE A 18 -29.16 -2.58 11.34
CA ILE A 18 -29.66 -2.19 10.03
C ILE A 18 -28.61 -2.68 9.03
N ASN A 19 -28.88 -3.84 8.41
CA ASN A 19 -28.02 -4.43 7.39
C ASN A 19 -28.11 -3.58 6.11
N PHE A 20 -27.08 -2.78 5.82
CA PHE A 20 -26.81 -2.32 4.45
C PHE A 20 -25.82 -3.30 3.80
N PRO A 21 -26.23 -4.08 2.78
CA PRO A 21 -25.32 -4.96 2.06
C PRO A 21 -24.52 -4.14 1.04
N VAL A 22 -23.52 -3.38 1.50
CA VAL A 22 -22.53 -2.80 0.59
C VAL A 22 -21.36 -3.77 0.48
N ARG A 23 -21.40 -4.66 -0.52
CA ARG A 23 -20.21 -5.39 -0.94
C ARG A 23 -19.29 -4.41 -1.66
N ALA A 24 -18.45 -3.72 -0.88
CA ALA A 24 -17.37 -2.94 -1.44
C ALA A 24 -16.36 -3.87 -2.13
N CYS A 25 -15.83 -3.44 -3.28
CA CYS A 25 -14.70 -4.10 -3.94
C CYS A 25 -13.45 -3.85 -3.08
N THR A 26 -13.27 -4.62 -2.00
CA THR A 26 -12.13 -4.53 -1.10
C THR A 26 -10.95 -5.31 -1.66
N GLN A 27 -9.76 -4.72 -1.59
CA GLN A 27 -8.50 -5.44 -1.80
C GLN A 27 -8.36 -6.51 -0.71
N THR A 28 -8.86 -7.72 -0.98
CA THR A 28 -8.55 -8.88 -0.15
C THR A 28 -7.20 -9.40 -0.61
N VAL A 29 -6.13 -8.99 0.08
CA VAL A 29 -4.79 -9.54 -0.14
C VAL A 29 -4.78 -10.96 0.40
N GLY A 30 -4.47 -11.96 -0.44
CA GLY A 30 -3.73 -13.12 0.05
C GLY A 30 -4.16 -14.53 -0.38
N ILE A 31 -5.42 -14.84 -0.68
CA ILE A 31 -5.82 -16.26 -0.90
C ILE A 31 -6.69 -16.47 -2.15
N GLU A 32 -7.68 -15.61 -2.41
CA GLU A 32 -8.56 -15.75 -3.58
C GLU A 32 -7.85 -15.46 -4.92
N ALA A 33 -6.81 -14.61 -4.91
CA ALA A 33 -6.00 -14.30 -6.09
C ALA A 33 -5.18 -15.52 -6.60
N TRP A 34 -4.82 -16.45 -5.70
CA TRP A 34 -4.05 -17.64 -6.07
C TRP A 34 -4.89 -18.67 -6.85
N LYS A 35 -6.19 -18.75 -6.56
CA LYS A 35 -7.13 -19.59 -7.33
C LYS A 35 -7.31 -19.08 -8.76
N LEU A 36 -7.33 -17.76 -8.96
CA LEU A 36 -7.42 -17.14 -10.30
C LEU A 36 -6.18 -17.41 -11.16
N SER A 37 -4.99 -17.48 -10.56
CA SER A 37 -3.73 -17.64 -11.30
C SER A 37 -3.57 -19.03 -11.93
N ARG A 38 -4.12 -20.08 -11.31
CA ARG A 38 -4.09 -21.45 -11.90
C ARG A 38 -4.94 -21.58 -13.16
N THR A 39 -5.98 -20.76 -13.33
CA THR A 39 -6.87 -20.85 -14.50
C THR A 39 -6.29 -20.19 -15.74
N ILE A 40 -5.39 -19.22 -15.58
CA ILE A 40 -4.76 -18.52 -16.71
C ILE A 40 -3.75 -19.42 -17.45
N ALA A 41 -3.12 -20.38 -16.76
CA ALA A 41 -2.16 -21.30 -17.35
C ALA A 41 -2.78 -22.37 -18.28
N THR A 42 -4.10 -22.57 -18.25
CA THR A 42 -4.80 -23.62 -19.03
C THR A 42 -5.54 -23.08 -20.26
N GLY A 43 -5.36 -21.82 -20.64
CA GLY A 43 -6.04 -21.23 -21.81
C GLY A 43 -7.56 -21.09 -21.67
N GLN A 44 -8.13 -21.45 -20.51
CA GLN A 44 -9.49 -21.09 -20.16
C GLN A 44 -9.46 -19.67 -19.59
N VAL A 45 -9.86 -18.69 -20.40
CA VAL A 45 -10.31 -17.40 -19.87
C VAL A 45 -11.54 -17.70 -19.01
N SER A 46 -11.33 -17.96 -17.72
CA SER A 46 -12.42 -18.12 -16.78
C SER A 46 -13.26 -16.85 -16.84
N LYS A 47 -14.57 -17.06 -17.09
CA LYS A 47 -15.63 -16.04 -17.01
C LYS A 47 -15.22 -14.92 -16.06
N LEU A 48 -15.08 -13.70 -16.58
CA LEU A 48 -14.97 -12.49 -15.76
C LEU A 48 -16.03 -12.60 -14.66
N SER A 49 -15.57 -12.73 -13.41
CA SER A 49 -16.46 -12.82 -12.27
C SER A 49 -17.30 -11.54 -12.24
N LYS A 50 -18.62 -11.66 -12.41
CA LYS A 50 -19.53 -10.51 -12.34
C LYS A 50 -19.37 -9.85 -10.98
N VAL A 51 -19.07 -8.55 -10.96
CA VAL A 51 -19.05 -7.78 -9.71
C VAL A 51 -20.43 -7.19 -9.51
N THR A 52 -21.36 -8.07 -9.09
CA THR A 52 -22.75 -7.72 -8.81
C THR A 52 -22.82 -6.55 -7.82
N GLY A 53 -23.60 -5.52 -8.16
CA GLY A 53 -23.74 -4.32 -7.34
C GLY A 53 -22.88 -3.14 -7.77
N LEU A 54 -22.11 -3.27 -8.87
CA LEU A 54 -21.49 -2.16 -9.56
C LEU A 54 -22.20 -1.86 -10.88
N GLN A 55 -22.03 -0.64 -11.40
CA GLN A 55 -22.57 -0.28 -12.70
C GLN A 55 -22.06 -1.24 -13.76
N ASN A 56 -22.99 -1.84 -14.52
CA ASN A 56 -22.72 -2.85 -15.54
C ASN A 56 -21.98 -4.09 -15.03
N ASP A 57 -22.05 -4.40 -13.73
CA ASP A 57 -21.32 -5.49 -13.06
C ASP A 57 -19.80 -5.46 -13.30
N ARG A 58 -19.25 -4.27 -13.55
CA ARG A 58 -17.83 -4.06 -13.90
C ARG A 58 -17.14 -3.16 -12.89
N CYS A 59 -15.88 -3.47 -12.62
CA CYS A 59 -14.99 -2.67 -11.78
C CYS A 59 -13.78 -2.21 -12.60
N SER A 60 -13.45 -0.92 -12.52
CA SER A 60 -12.22 -0.39 -13.13
C SER A 60 -11.03 -0.66 -12.22
N TRP A 61 -9.99 -1.29 -12.76
CA TRP A 61 -8.75 -1.63 -12.05
C TRP A 61 -7.53 -0.99 -12.73
N PRO A 62 -7.33 0.33 -12.57
CA PRO A 62 -6.20 1.02 -13.18
C PRO A 62 -4.88 0.54 -12.58
N ARG A 63 -3.87 0.33 -13.43
CA ARG A 63 -2.50 -0.05 -13.05
C ARG A 63 -1.50 0.83 -13.78
N GLY A 64 -0.46 1.28 -13.09
CA GLY A 64 0.58 2.10 -13.72
C GLY A 64 1.49 1.27 -14.61
N LYS A 65 1.48 1.57 -15.92
CA LYS A 65 2.40 1.02 -16.93
C LYS A 65 3.44 2.09 -17.30
N VAL A 66 4.32 2.41 -16.36
CA VAL A 66 5.37 3.43 -16.48
C VAL A 66 6.50 3.10 -15.50
N PHE A 67 7.68 3.69 -15.64
CA PHE A 67 8.74 3.54 -14.63
C PHE A 67 8.26 3.94 -13.24
N GLY A 68 8.42 3.03 -12.28
CA GLY A 68 7.92 3.16 -10.91
C GLY A 68 6.51 2.59 -10.71
N GLY A 69 5.87 2.09 -11.78
CA GLY A 69 4.58 1.44 -11.75
C GLY A 69 3.48 2.34 -11.19
N SER A 70 2.59 1.77 -10.38
CA SER A 70 1.49 2.52 -9.76
C SER A 70 1.95 3.61 -8.78
N SER A 71 3.21 3.64 -8.33
CA SER A 71 3.70 4.73 -7.48
C SER A 71 3.75 6.08 -8.21
N MET A 72 3.73 6.08 -9.56
CA MET A 72 3.59 7.29 -10.37
C MET A 72 2.15 7.82 -10.44
N LEU A 73 1.15 6.96 -10.19
CA LEU A 73 -0.28 7.29 -10.35
C LEU A 73 -1.05 7.30 -9.02
N ASN A 74 -0.51 6.75 -7.94
CA ASN A 74 -1.20 6.65 -6.65
C ASN A 74 -1.41 8.04 -6.01
N TYR A 75 -2.18 8.09 -4.92
CA TYR A 75 -2.43 9.31 -4.15
C TYR A 75 -1.26 9.74 -3.23
N MET A 76 -0.08 9.12 -3.37
CA MET A 76 1.12 9.38 -2.57
C MET A 76 1.01 9.09 -1.07
N LEU A 77 -0.18 8.80 -0.52
CA LEU A 77 -0.40 8.46 0.88
C LEU A 77 0.61 7.42 1.38
N TYR A 78 1.32 7.77 2.44
CA TYR A 78 2.33 6.90 3.05
C TYR A 78 1.80 6.32 4.37
N VAL A 79 1.47 5.03 4.32
CA VAL A 79 1.03 4.22 5.47
C VAL A 79 1.82 2.92 5.46
N HIS A 80 2.42 2.55 6.59
CA HIS A 80 3.17 1.30 6.73
C HIS A 80 2.41 0.27 7.59
N CYS A 81 3.09 -0.80 8.04
CA CYS A 81 2.44 -2.01 8.57
C CYS A 81 1.34 -1.72 9.59
N ASN A 82 0.17 -2.34 9.38
CA ASN A 82 -0.79 -2.57 10.44
C ASN A 82 -0.39 -3.84 11.18
N LYS A 83 -0.22 -3.74 12.49
CA LYS A 83 0.26 -4.87 13.31
C LYS A 83 -0.61 -6.11 13.15
N ARG A 84 -1.93 -5.96 13.13
CA ARG A 84 -2.87 -7.08 13.02
C ARG A 84 -2.74 -7.80 11.68
N ASP A 85 -2.56 -7.06 10.59
CA ASP A 85 -2.50 -7.63 9.24
C ASP A 85 -1.20 -8.44 9.05
N TYR A 86 -0.06 -7.85 9.42
CA TYR A 86 1.26 -8.48 9.27
C TYR A 86 1.46 -9.65 10.24
N ASP A 87 1.09 -9.48 11.51
CA ASP A 87 1.15 -10.60 12.48
C ASP A 87 0.15 -11.70 12.07
N GLY A 88 -0.94 -11.34 11.39
CA GLY A 88 -1.87 -12.29 10.77
C GLY A 88 -1.20 -13.10 9.65
N TRP A 89 -0.42 -12.46 8.78
CA TRP A 89 0.32 -13.15 7.72
C TRP A 89 1.37 -14.10 8.28
N GLU A 90 2.07 -13.72 9.35
CA GLU A 90 3.02 -14.61 10.01
C GLU A 90 2.31 -15.85 10.58
N LYS A 91 1.17 -15.67 11.23
CA LYS A 91 0.33 -16.78 11.74
C LYS A 91 -0.19 -17.70 10.64
N LEU A 92 -0.33 -17.22 9.41
CA LEU A 92 -0.68 -18.04 8.24
C LEU A 92 0.50 -18.87 7.70
N GLY A 93 1.63 -18.91 8.42
CA GLY A 93 2.81 -19.70 8.05
C GLY A 93 3.83 -18.94 7.21
N ASN A 94 3.83 -17.61 7.24
CA ASN A 94 4.82 -16.78 6.53
C ASN A 94 5.82 -16.17 7.53
N PRO A 95 6.84 -16.95 7.97
CA PRO A 95 7.78 -16.47 8.98
C PRO A 95 8.53 -15.22 8.51
N GLY A 96 8.71 -14.26 9.42
CA GLY A 96 9.40 -13.00 9.12
C GLY A 96 8.52 -11.93 8.47
N LEU A 97 7.20 -12.17 8.33
CA LEU A 97 6.22 -11.18 7.89
C LEU A 97 5.43 -10.53 9.03
N SER A 98 5.81 -10.71 10.31
CA SER A 98 5.23 -9.90 11.39
C SER A 98 5.59 -8.42 11.24
N CYS A 99 4.78 -7.53 11.81
CA CYS A 99 5.03 -6.07 11.72
C CYS A 99 6.39 -5.72 12.34
N GLU A 100 6.81 -6.46 13.36
CA GLU A 100 8.12 -6.31 13.99
C GLU A 100 9.27 -6.71 13.07
N SER A 101 9.16 -7.85 12.37
CA SER A 101 10.19 -8.29 11.42
C SER A 101 10.33 -7.37 10.20
N VAL A 102 9.23 -6.78 9.73
CA VAL A 102 9.27 -5.91 8.54
C VAL A 102 9.58 -4.44 8.85
N LEU A 103 9.35 -3.97 10.08
CA LEU A 103 9.56 -2.58 10.47
C LEU A 103 10.98 -2.05 10.13
N PRO A 104 12.07 -2.80 10.32
CA PRO A 104 13.40 -2.37 9.90
C PRO A 104 13.51 -2.05 8.40
N TYR A 105 12.76 -2.73 7.55
CA TYR A 105 12.77 -2.48 6.11
C TYR A 105 12.00 -1.22 5.73
N PHE A 106 10.89 -0.95 6.41
CA PHE A 106 10.19 0.34 6.26
C PHE A 106 11.12 1.49 6.65
N LYS A 107 11.76 1.39 7.83
CA LYS A 107 12.74 2.36 8.30
C LYS A 107 13.91 2.53 7.34
N LYS A 108 14.49 1.44 6.82
CA LYS A 108 15.58 1.49 5.83
C LYS A 108 15.19 2.26 4.57
N SER A 109 13.93 2.15 4.15
CA SER A 109 13.43 2.83 2.95
C SER A 109 13.10 4.30 3.18
N GLU A 110 12.67 4.66 4.39
CA GLU A 110 12.06 5.94 4.72
C GLU A 110 13.09 7.05 4.94
N ASP A 111 12.80 8.22 4.38
CA ASP A 111 13.45 9.48 4.69
C ASP A 111 12.38 10.48 5.15
N ASN A 112 12.01 10.36 6.43
CA ASN A 112 10.96 11.18 7.04
C ASN A 112 11.48 12.59 7.33
N ARG A 113 10.86 13.61 6.72
CA ARG A 113 11.28 15.01 6.87
C ARG A 113 10.61 15.73 8.03
N ASN A 114 9.69 15.10 8.76
CA ASN A 114 9.07 15.71 9.93
C ASN A 114 9.93 15.43 11.18
N PRO A 115 10.51 16.48 11.82
CA PRO A 115 11.38 16.32 13.00
C PRO A 115 10.71 15.66 14.20
N SER A 116 9.39 15.82 14.38
CA SER A 116 8.64 15.28 15.52
C SER A 116 8.50 13.76 15.47
N TYR A 117 8.57 13.18 14.27
CA TYR A 117 8.36 11.75 14.07
C TYR A 117 9.63 11.01 13.71
N SER A 118 10.58 11.69 13.08
CA SER A 118 11.81 11.12 12.52
C SER A 118 12.69 10.35 13.51
N GLN A 119 12.58 10.63 14.82
CA GLN A 119 13.33 9.96 15.89
C GLN A 119 12.49 8.93 16.67
N THR A 120 11.26 8.67 16.26
CA THR A 120 10.40 7.68 16.93
C THR A 120 10.78 6.26 16.52
N ARG A 121 10.35 5.27 17.31
CA ARG A 121 10.55 3.83 17.03
C ARG A 121 10.18 3.44 15.59
N HIS A 122 9.09 4.03 15.08
CA HIS A 122 8.42 3.62 13.85
C HIS A 122 9.00 4.25 12.59
N HIS A 123 9.83 5.28 12.74
CA HIS A 123 10.31 6.09 11.62
C HIS A 123 11.82 6.13 11.52
N SER A 124 12.31 6.56 10.35
CA SER A 124 13.73 6.80 10.12
C SER A 124 13.96 7.95 9.14
N THR A 125 15.18 8.47 9.16
CA THR A 125 15.71 9.41 8.17
C THR A 125 16.83 8.77 7.36
N GLY A 126 17.18 9.37 6.22
CA GLY A 126 18.32 8.94 5.41
C GLY A 126 18.05 7.82 4.41
N GLY A 127 16.82 7.28 4.38
CA GLY A 127 16.38 6.37 3.33
C GLY A 127 16.24 7.03 1.95
N TYR A 128 15.86 6.23 0.96
CA TYR A 128 15.70 6.72 -0.42
C TYR A 128 14.31 7.29 -0.69
N LEU A 129 13.30 6.89 0.07
CA LEU A 129 11.91 7.31 -0.12
C LEU A 129 11.58 8.46 0.82
N THR A 130 11.63 9.68 0.30
CA THR A 130 11.27 10.87 1.07
C THR A 130 9.78 10.87 1.41
N VAL A 131 9.49 11.04 2.70
CA VAL A 131 8.14 11.12 3.26
C VAL A 131 8.01 12.45 3.98
N GLN A 132 7.03 13.24 3.58
CA GLN A 132 6.76 14.55 4.16
C GLN A 132 5.29 14.94 3.96
N GLU A 133 4.88 15.97 4.68
CA GLU A 133 3.60 16.63 4.45
C GLU A 133 3.67 17.49 3.18
N ALA A 134 2.49 17.78 2.61
CA ALA A 134 2.42 18.70 1.49
C ALA A 134 2.84 20.11 1.98
N PRO A 135 3.65 20.87 1.23
CA PRO A 135 4.10 22.20 1.68
C PRO A 135 2.96 23.18 1.97
N GLN A 136 1.80 22.96 1.36
CA GLN A 136 0.60 23.77 1.56
C GLN A 136 -0.56 22.87 1.94
N HIS A 137 -1.23 23.23 3.04
CA HIS A 137 -2.43 22.55 3.50
C HIS A 137 -3.66 23.36 3.10
N THR A 138 -4.69 22.67 2.63
CA THR A 138 -5.97 23.31 2.35
C THR A 138 -6.75 23.47 3.66
N PRO A 139 -7.57 24.53 3.82
CA PRO A 139 -8.38 24.69 5.02
C PRO A 139 -9.23 23.45 5.39
N PRO A 140 -9.82 22.71 4.43
CA PRO A 140 -10.53 21.47 4.74
C PRO A 140 -9.66 20.37 5.36
N ALA A 141 -8.36 20.29 5.03
CA ALA A 141 -7.48 19.28 5.62
C ALA A 141 -7.27 19.52 7.11
N THR A 142 -7.10 20.78 7.51
CA THR A 142 -7.00 21.18 8.91
C THR A 142 -8.33 20.97 9.64
N ALA A 143 -9.43 21.47 9.07
CA ALA A 143 -10.77 21.34 9.66
C ALA A 143 -11.17 19.87 9.85
N PHE A 144 -10.75 18.96 8.97
CA PHE A 144 -11.01 17.53 9.11
C PHE A 144 -10.27 16.92 10.31
N ALA A 145 -9.02 17.31 10.54
CA ALA A 145 -8.26 16.84 11.70
C ALA A 145 -8.84 17.39 13.01
N GLU A 146 -9.18 18.68 13.05
CA GLU A 146 -9.82 19.33 14.20
C GLU A 146 -11.21 18.77 14.50
N GLY A 147 -12.01 18.48 13.47
CA GLY A 147 -13.32 17.85 13.62
C GLY A 147 -13.22 16.47 14.28
N GLY A 148 -12.20 15.68 13.92
CA GLY A 148 -11.90 14.42 14.59
C GLY A 148 -11.60 14.59 16.08
N GLN A 149 -10.84 15.64 16.43
CA GLN A 149 -10.57 16.00 17.83
C GLN A 149 -11.82 16.41 18.58
N GLY A 150 -12.71 17.19 17.96
CA GLY A 150 -14.01 17.56 18.54
C GLY A 150 -14.93 16.37 18.83
N MET A 151 -14.75 15.26 18.11
CA MET A 151 -15.45 13.98 18.36
C MET A 151 -14.76 13.10 19.42
N GLY A 152 -13.67 13.57 20.04
CA GLY A 152 -12.91 12.83 21.05
C GLY A 152 -11.85 11.88 20.49
N TYR A 153 -11.51 11.96 19.20
CA TYR A 153 -10.38 11.22 18.64
C TYR A 153 -9.08 12.00 18.79
N GLU A 154 -7.99 11.32 19.08
CA GLU A 154 -6.69 11.98 19.17
C GLU A 154 -6.07 12.23 17.79
N ALA A 155 -5.39 13.36 17.65
CA ALA A 155 -4.52 13.60 16.51
C ALA A 155 -3.20 12.84 16.71
N ARG A 156 -2.96 11.81 15.90
CA ARG A 156 -1.82 10.89 16.09
C ARG A 156 -1.22 10.47 14.78
N ASP A 157 0.05 10.09 14.86
CA ASP A 157 0.75 9.43 13.77
C ASP A 157 0.10 8.07 13.43
N ILE A 158 -0.49 7.95 12.24
CA ILE A 158 -1.12 6.72 11.73
C ILE A 158 -0.12 5.57 11.57
N ASN A 159 1.16 5.90 11.58
CA ASN A 159 2.28 4.96 11.49
C ASN A 159 2.91 4.69 12.87
N GLY A 160 2.40 5.31 13.93
CA GLY A 160 2.91 5.14 15.28
C GLY A 160 2.41 3.86 15.96
N LYS A 161 2.64 3.78 17.27
CA LYS A 161 2.19 2.65 18.11
C LYS A 161 0.68 2.43 18.05
N TYR A 162 -0.09 3.51 17.96
CA TYR A 162 -1.55 3.50 17.86
C TYR A 162 -1.96 4.17 16.56
N GLN A 163 -2.56 3.40 15.65
CA GLN A 163 -2.91 3.88 14.31
C GLN A 163 -4.31 4.49 14.22
N THR A 164 -5.14 4.29 15.25
CA THR A 164 -6.48 4.90 15.33
C THR A 164 -6.35 6.37 15.71
N GLY A 165 -6.81 7.26 14.85
CA GLY A 165 -6.81 8.69 15.08
C GLY A 165 -6.98 9.47 13.78
N PHE A 166 -6.80 10.79 13.88
CA PHE A 166 -6.80 11.69 12.74
C PHE A 166 -5.41 12.31 12.57
N MET A 167 -5.01 12.58 11.34
CA MET A 167 -3.82 13.39 11.07
C MET A 167 -3.91 14.01 9.69
N ILE A 168 -3.10 15.05 9.47
CA ILE A 168 -2.79 15.51 8.13
C ILE A 168 -1.94 14.43 7.47
N ALA A 169 -2.45 13.84 6.39
CA ALA A 169 -1.81 12.70 5.76
C ALA A 169 -0.44 13.06 5.18
N ARG A 170 0.55 12.19 5.43
CA ARG A 170 1.88 12.32 4.82
C ARG A 170 1.92 11.63 3.47
N GLY A 171 2.70 12.19 2.57
CA GLY A 171 2.89 11.68 1.23
C GLY A 171 4.33 11.30 0.95
N THR A 172 4.53 10.39 -0.01
CA THR A 172 5.81 10.18 -0.69
C THR A 172 6.11 11.39 -1.59
N ILE A 173 6.62 12.45 -0.99
CA ILE A 173 6.87 13.75 -1.60
C ILE A 173 8.34 14.11 -1.34
N ARG A 174 9.02 14.71 -2.33
CA ARG A 174 10.35 15.28 -2.19
C ARG A 174 10.31 16.72 -2.70
N GLY A 175 10.41 17.68 -1.78
CA GLY A 175 10.16 19.08 -2.08
C GLY A 175 8.69 19.30 -2.44
N SER A 176 8.40 19.80 -3.63
CA SER A 176 7.03 19.98 -4.13
C SER A 176 6.62 18.94 -5.19
N SER A 177 7.34 17.81 -5.25
CA SER A 177 7.14 16.80 -6.30
C SER A 177 6.97 15.39 -5.75
N ARG A 178 6.21 14.57 -6.47
CA ARG A 178 6.06 13.13 -6.19
C ARG A 178 7.42 12.44 -6.07
N CYS A 179 7.56 11.62 -5.05
CA CYS A 179 8.68 10.69 -4.87
C CYS A 179 8.22 9.27 -5.23
N SER A 180 8.25 8.93 -6.53
CA SER A 180 7.94 7.57 -6.99
C SER A 180 9.06 6.58 -6.68
N THR A 181 8.78 5.28 -6.75
CA THR A 181 9.81 4.25 -6.55
C THR A 181 10.95 4.35 -7.56
N ALA A 182 10.65 4.73 -8.81
CA ALA A 182 11.68 5.01 -9.80
C ALA A 182 12.55 6.22 -9.39
N LYS A 183 11.95 7.28 -8.85
CA LYS A 183 12.70 8.47 -8.39
C LYS A 183 13.52 8.19 -7.13
N ALA A 184 12.98 7.41 -6.21
CA ALA A 184 13.61 7.06 -4.95
C ALA A 184 14.77 6.07 -5.16
N PHE A 185 14.53 4.95 -5.84
CA PHE A 185 15.48 3.82 -5.86
C PHE A 185 16.24 3.68 -7.18
N LEU A 186 15.55 3.84 -8.32
CA LEU A 186 16.15 3.56 -9.63
C LEU A 186 17.05 4.70 -10.12
N ARG A 187 16.57 5.95 -10.02
CA ARG A 187 17.31 7.12 -10.50
C ARG A 187 18.67 7.30 -9.83
N PRO A 188 18.83 7.16 -8.50
CA PRO A 188 20.15 7.26 -7.87
C PRO A 188 21.10 6.12 -8.25
N ALA A 189 20.56 4.96 -8.63
CA ALA A 189 21.36 3.79 -8.98
C ALA A 189 21.71 3.72 -10.48
N LYS A 190 21.26 4.68 -11.30
CA LYS A 190 21.34 4.61 -12.78
C LYS A 190 22.75 4.48 -13.36
N SER A 191 23.77 4.94 -12.64
CA SER A 191 25.17 4.93 -13.09
C SER A 191 25.91 3.63 -12.76
N ARG A 192 25.26 2.70 -12.04
CA ARG A 192 25.88 1.42 -11.68
C ARG A 192 25.98 0.52 -12.90
N GLN A 193 27.18 0.06 -13.23
CA GLN A 193 27.43 -0.77 -14.42
C GLN A 193 26.73 -2.13 -14.36
N ASN A 194 26.41 -2.63 -13.15
CA ASN A 194 25.69 -3.88 -12.94
C ASN A 194 24.15 -3.72 -12.93
N LEU A 195 23.62 -2.55 -13.30
CA LEU A 195 22.18 -2.30 -13.39
C LEU A 195 21.80 -2.01 -14.85
N HIS A 196 21.08 -2.95 -15.45
CA HIS A 196 20.52 -2.78 -16.79
C HIS A 196 19.01 -2.54 -16.70
N VAL A 197 18.51 -1.58 -17.48
CA VAL A 197 17.10 -1.21 -17.49
C VAL A 197 16.58 -1.25 -18.92
N ALA A 198 15.67 -2.17 -19.20
CA ALA A 198 14.98 -2.27 -20.48
C ALA A 198 13.64 -1.53 -20.43
N LEU A 199 13.39 -0.72 -21.44
CA LEU A 199 12.12 -0.03 -21.68
C LEU A 199 11.24 -0.85 -22.62
N GLU A 200 9.93 -0.68 -22.50
CA GLU A 200 8.93 -1.28 -23.39
C GLU A 200 9.01 -2.83 -23.50
N ALA A 201 9.73 -3.47 -22.59
CA ALA A 201 9.89 -4.91 -22.51
C ALA A 201 8.76 -5.53 -21.69
N HIS A 202 7.77 -6.12 -22.35
CA HIS A 202 6.70 -6.87 -21.69
C HIS A 202 7.08 -8.35 -21.58
N LEU A 203 7.26 -8.83 -20.36
CA LEU A 203 7.58 -10.23 -20.10
C LEU A 203 6.36 -11.11 -20.34
N THR A 204 6.47 -12.07 -21.24
CA THR A 204 5.36 -12.96 -21.63
C THR A 204 5.48 -14.37 -21.06
N LYS A 205 6.69 -14.83 -20.74
CA LYS A 205 6.94 -16.19 -20.26
C LYS A 205 8.10 -16.21 -19.27
N ILE A 206 8.16 -17.26 -18.45
CA ILE A 206 9.31 -17.60 -17.62
C ILE A 206 9.88 -18.91 -18.16
N LEU A 207 11.20 -18.96 -18.36
CA LEU A 207 11.89 -20.16 -18.82
C LEU A 207 12.32 -20.99 -17.61
N ILE A 208 11.84 -22.23 -17.55
CA ILE A 208 12.04 -23.16 -16.43
C ILE A 208 12.68 -24.43 -16.96
N ASP A 209 13.76 -24.86 -16.32
CA ASP A 209 14.32 -26.20 -16.56
C ASP A 209 13.39 -27.24 -15.95
N MET A 210 12.94 -28.20 -16.74
CA MET A 210 11.94 -29.20 -16.34
C MET A 210 12.48 -30.21 -15.32
N LEU A 211 13.80 -30.46 -15.34
CA LEU A 211 14.44 -31.40 -14.43
C LEU A 211 14.66 -30.76 -13.05
N SER A 212 15.38 -29.64 -13.00
CA SER A 212 15.67 -28.96 -11.73
C SER A 212 14.50 -28.11 -11.20
N ARG A 213 13.47 -27.86 -12.02
CA ARG A 213 12.38 -26.91 -11.77
C ARG A 213 12.88 -25.49 -11.45
N ARG A 214 14.07 -25.13 -11.92
CA ARG A 214 14.68 -23.82 -11.70
C ARG A 214 14.37 -22.87 -12.86
N ALA A 215 13.98 -21.64 -12.53
CA ALA A 215 13.88 -20.56 -13.50
C ALA A 215 15.29 -20.09 -13.91
N TYR A 216 15.55 -20.00 -15.21
CA TYR A 216 16.84 -19.53 -15.75
C TYR A 216 16.72 -18.30 -16.65
N GLY A 217 15.51 -17.89 -17.03
CA GLY A 217 15.27 -16.75 -17.90
C GLY A 217 13.81 -16.35 -17.99
N VAL A 218 13.56 -15.35 -18.84
CA VAL A 218 12.25 -14.76 -19.15
C VAL A 218 12.15 -14.46 -20.64
#